data_AF-A0A3P6A8S5-F1
#
_entry.id   AF-A0A3P6A8S5-F1
#
_cell.length_a   1.000
_cell.length_b   1.000
_cell.length_c   1.000
_cell.angle_alpha   90.00
_cell.angle_beta   90.00
_cell.angle_gamma   90.00
#
_symmetry.space_group_name_H-M   'P 1'
#
loop_
_entity.id
_entity.type
_entity.pdbx_description
1 polymer ?
#
loop_
_entity_poly.entity_id
_entity_poly.type
_entity_poly.pdbx_seq_one_letter_code
_entity_poly.pdbx_strand_id
1 'polypeptide(L)'
;MFVSSGDYLQGDTTNILVVVSGKVGSAEPLNCKQGLLSVFVEEKAKVHFEIKLESGHLIKRSLNYLLQQKETSWYLEDNTGRVNVVEAESAVGFRDILNKYPLNIPSSEIFKKLVKPEGFKVLKYCCHESALNIGASLTFVGEAVRDKAGNIMIQRPKDLSFLVFGGEGSFNKMVSHRKANAE
;
A
#
# COMPACT_ATOMS: atom_id res chain seq x y z
N MET A 1 -13.42 15.23 7.91
CA MET A 1 -13.13 16.51 8.59
C MET A 1 -11.71 16.89 8.24
N PHE A 2 -11.57 17.72 7.20
CA PHE A 2 -10.32 18.39 6.94
C PHE A 2 -10.08 19.41 8.03
N VAL A 3 -9.16 19.14 8.95
CA VAL A 3 -8.63 20.18 9.83
C VAL A 3 -7.47 20.81 9.08
N SER A 4 -7.81 21.78 8.22
CA SER A 4 -6.85 22.81 7.83
C SER A 4 -6.94 23.87 8.92
N SER A 5 -5.86 24.08 9.67
CA SER A 5 -5.69 25.33 10.42
C SER A 5 -5.56 26.47 9.39
N GLY A 6 -6.70 26.92 8.87
CA GLY A 6 -6.80 28.06 7.97
C GLY A 6 -6.47 29.30 8.78
N ASP A 7 -5.23 29.77 8.62
CA ASP A 7 -4.80 31.18 8.68
C ASP A 7 -3.26 31.31 8.84
N TYR A 8 -2.47 30.44 8.19
CA TYR A 8 -0.99 30.51 8.24
C TYR A 8 -0.31 30.31 6.87
N LEU A 9 -0.98 30.66 5.76
CA LEU A 9 -0.39 30.58 4.42
C LEU A 9 0.10 31.93 3.89
N GLN A 10 0.57 32.81 4.78
CA GLN A 10 1.45 33.93 4.43
C GLN A 10 2.63 33.95 5.39
N GLY A 11 3.83 33.68 4.87
CA GLY A 11 5.09 33.82 5.59
C GLY A 11 5.69 32.47 6.01
N ASP A 12 6.86 32.19 5.44
CA ASP A 12 7.83 31.14 5.79
C ASP A 12 7.41 29.66 5.63
N THR A 13 8.25 28.93 4.91
CA THR A 13 8.17 27.50 4.56
C THR A 13 8.15 26.60 5.79
N THR A 14 7.01 26.58 6.47
CA THR A 14 6.74 25.63 7.54
C THR A 14 6.04 24.46 6.88
N ASN A 15 6.68 23.30 6.84
CA ASN A 15 6.10 22.07 6.30
C ASN A 15 4.83 21.75 7.13
N ILE A 16 3.64 22.07 6.60
CA ILE A 16 2.39 21.92 7.34
C ILE A 16 2.04 20.43 7.40
N LEU A 17 2.19 19.85 8.59
CA LEU A 17 1.70 18.51 8.85
C LEU A 17 0.17 18.53 8.96
N VAL A 18 -0.48 17.69 8.16
CA VAL A 18 -1.94 17.56 8.11
C VAL A 18 -2.38 16.14 8.37
N VAL A 19 -3.62 16.02 8.86
CA VAL A 19 -4.35 14.76 8.96
C VAL A 19 -5.50 14.82 7.97
N VAL A 20 -5.58 13.80 7.13
CA VAL A 20 -6.63 13.72 6.12
C VAL A 20 -7.29 12.36 6.17
N SER A 21 -8.61 12.37 6.26
CA SER A 21 -9.43 11.17 6.24
C SER A 21 -10.41 11.23 5.09
N GLY A 22 -10.58 10.13 4.35
CA GLY A 22 -11.53 10.04 3.26
C GLY A 22 -11.65 8.62 2.73
N LYS A 23 -12.52 8.44 1.74
CA LYS A 23 -12.66 7.18 1.00
C LYS A 23 -11.80 7.20 -0.24
N VAL A 24 -11.19 6.05 -0.56
CA VAL A 24 -10.40 5.87 -1.78
C VAL A 24 -11.30 5.98 -3.02
N GLY A 25 -10.92 6.83 -3.97
CA GLY A 25 -11.59 6.99 -5.26
C GLY A 25 -10.58 7.06 -6.41
N SER A 26 -11.03 6.77 -7.63
CA SER A 26 -10.25 6.89 -8.86
C SER A 26 -11.18 7.10 -10.05
N ALA A 27 -10.72 7.85 -11.05
CA ALA A 27 -11.41 7.98 -12.33
C ALA A 27 -11.20 6.76 -13.25
N GLU A 28 -10.09 6.05 -13.09
CA GLU A 28 -9.69 4.92 -13.93
C GLU A 28 -9.26 3.73 -13.04
N PRO A 29 -10.21 3.11 -12.32
CA PRO A 29 -9.90 2.03 -11.39
C PRO A 29 -9.40 0.78 -12.11
N LEU A 30 -8.57 0.02 -11.40
CA LEU A 30 -8.11 -1.30 -11.80
C LEU A 30 -9.13 -2.38 -11.40
N ASN A 31 -9.23 -3.43 -12.21
CA ASN A 31 -9.98 -4.63 -11.84
C ASN A 31 -9.07 -5.62 -11.10
N CYS A 32 -9.42 -5.93 -9.86
CA CYS A 32 -8.88 -7.09 -9.13
C CYS A 32 -9.32 -8.39 -9.79
N LYS A 33 -8.54 -9.46 -9.61
CA LYS A 33 -8.91 -10.79 -10.13
C LYS A 33 -10.22 -11.33 -9.54
N GLN A 34 -10.63 -10.81 -8.38
CA GLN A 34 -11.90 -11.13 -7.71
C GLN A 34 -13.07 -10.27 -8.22
N GLY A 35 -12.88 -9.43 -9.25
CA GLY A 35 -13.94 -8.59 -9.82
C GLY A 35 -14.23 -7.31 -9.02
N LEU A 36 -13.41 -6.98 -8.03
CA LEU A 36 -13.50 -5.74 -7.26
C LEU A 36 -12.70 -4.62 -7.93
N LEU A 37 -13.15 -3.37 -7.74
CA LEU A 37 -12.43 -2.19 -8.21
C LEU A 37 -11.40 -1.74 -7.18
N SER A 38 -10.18 -1.47 -7.64
CA SER A 38 -9.04 -1.10 -6.78
C SER A 38 -8.15 -0.06 -7.45
N VAL A 39 -7.35 0.63 -6.64
CA VAL A 39 -6.41 1.65 -7.12
C VAL A 39 -4.96 1.16 -7.12
N PHE A 40 -4.69 0.15 -6.31
CA PHE A 40 -3.40 -0.51 -6.20
C PHE A 40 -3.63 -2.02 -6.14
N VAL A 41 -2.83 -2.79 -6.87
CA VAL A 41 -2.87 -4.26 -6.90
C VAL A 41 -1.44 -4.80 -6.93
N GLU A 42 -1.11 -5.67 -5.98
CA GLU A 42 0.17 -6.37 -5.84
C GLU A 42 -0.07 -7.88 -5.78
N GLU A 43 0.36 -8.62 -6.80
CA GLU A 43 0.25 -10.08 -6.85
C GLU A 43 1.57 -10.72 -6.40
N LYS A 44 1.51 -11.56 -5.38
CA LYS A 44 2.69 -12.26 -4.83
C LYS A 44 2.50 -13.77 -4.81
N ALA A 45 3.54 -14.49 -5.18
CA ALA A 45 3.66 -15.92 -4.97
C ALA A 45 4.60 -16.21 -3.80
N LYS A 46 4.21 -17.12 -2.92
CA LYS A 46 5.11 -17.74 -1.94
C LYS A 46 5.36 -19.17 -2.35
N VAL A 47 6.62 -19.49 -2.63
CA VAL A 47 7.06 -20.82 -3.07
C VAL A 47 7.91 -21.44 -2.00
N HIS A 48 7.56 -22.65 -1.58
CA HIS A 48 8.40 -23.50 -0.75
C HIS A 48 9.07 -24.55 -1.63
N PHE A 49 10.38 -24.72 -1.48
CA PHE A 49 11.19 -25.58 -2.32
C PHE A 49 12.31 -26.22 -1.52
N GLU A 50 12.90 -27.24 -2.12
CA GLU A 50 14.12 -27.89 -1.65
C GLU A 50 15.22 -27.73 -2.71
N ILE A 51 16.46 -27.57 -2.26
CA ILE A 51 17.65 -27.63 -3.11
C ILE A 51 18.48 -28.81 -2.62
N LYS A 52 18.83 -29.71 -3.55
CA LYS A 52 19.83 -30.74 -3.32
C LYS A 52 21.23 -30.16 -3.55
N LEU A 53 22.05 -30.17 -2.51
CA LEU A 53 23.46 -29.80 -2.62
C LEU A 53 24.29 -30.93 -3.23
N GLU A 54 25.47 -30.60 -3.73
CA GLU A 54 26.45 -31.57 -4.25
C GLU A 54 26.82 -32.64 -3.19
N SER A 55 26.84 -32.27 -1.91
CA SER A 55 27.05 -33.19 -0.79
C SER A 55 25.92 -34.20 -0.57
N GLY A 56 24.83 -34.10 -1.32
CA GLY A 56 23.63 -34.93 -1.16
C GLY A 56 22.63 -34.42 -0.10
N HIS A 57 23.01 -33.41 0.67
CA HIS A 57 22.13 -32.78 1.67
C HIS A 57 20.98 -32.01 1.00
N LEU A 58 19.80 -32.05 1.64
CA LEU A 58 18.61 -31.31 1.21
C LEU A 58 18.38 -30.09 2.08
N ILE A 59 18.24 -28.93 1.46
CA ILE A 59 17.92 -27.69 2.14
C ILE A 59 16.50 -27.24 1.75
N LYS A 60 15.63 -27.06 2.74
CA LYS A 60 14.29 -26.48 2.54
C LYS A 60 14.35 -24.96 2.71
N ARG A 61 13.70 -24.23 1.80
CA ARG A 61 13.60 -22.77 1.81
C ARG A 61 12.22 -22.33 1.34
N SER A 62 11.95 -21.04 1.55
CA SER A 62 10.80 -20.36 0.96
C SER A 62 11.21 -19.04 0.35
N LEU A 63 10.63 -18.70 -0.79
CA LEU A 63 10.83 -17.43 -1.49
C LEU A 63 9.47 -16.76 -1.67
N ASN A 64 9.42 -15.46 -1.39
CA ASN A 64 8.31 -14.61 -1.81
C ASN A 64 8.72 -13.89 -3.09
N TYR A 65 7.86 -13.94 -4.10
CA TYR A 65 8.12 -13.42 -5.42
C TYR A 65 6.98 -12.48 -5.85
N LEU A 66 7.32 -11.28 -6.32
CA LEU A 66 6.36 -10.33 -6.88
C LEU A 66 6.07 -10.73 -8.34
N LEU A 67 4.82 -11.07 -8.64
CA LEU A 67 4.38 -11.47 -9.98
C LEU A 67 4.04 -10.25 -10.84
N GLN A 68 3.33 -9.30 -10.22
CA GLN A 68 2.80 -8.10 -10.85
C GLN A 68 2.53 -7.03 -9.78
N GLN A 69 2.78 -5.76 -10.11
CA GLN A 69 2.29 -4.61 -9.35
C GLN A 69 1.69 -3.61 -10.33
N LYS A 70 0.52 -3.05 -10.01
CA LYS A 70 -0.15 -2.03 -10.79
C LYS A 70 -0.74 -0.99 -9.85
N GLU A 71 -0.64 0.26 -10.24
CA GLU A 71 -1.26 1.39 -9.56
C GLU A 71 -1.82 2.36 -10.62
N THR A 72 -2.97 2.95 -10.32
CA THR A 72 -3.59 4.01 -11.13
C THR A 72 -3.59 5.32 -10.34
N SER A 73 -3.93 6.44 -10.95
CA SER A 73 -4.13 7.68 -10.18
C SER A 73 -5.36 7.58 -9.29
N TRP A 74 -5.23 7.97 -8.02
CA TRP A 74 -6.29 7.89 -7.03
C TRP A 74 -6.22 9.02 -6.00
N TYR A 75 -7.34 9.21 -5.30
CA TYR A 75 -7.55 10.29 -4.33
C TYR A 75 -8.35 9.81 -3.11
N LEU A 76 -8.32 10.61 -2.05
CA LEU A 76 -9.25 10.51 -0.94
C LEU A 76 -10.37 11.53 -1.10
N GLU A 77 -11.60 11.13 -0.82
CA GLU A 77 -12.80 11.97 -0.89
C GLU A 77 -13.60 11.87 0.42
N ASP A 78 -13.95 13.01 1.03
CA ASP A 78 -14.73 13.07 2.29
C ASP A 78 -16.09 13.79 2.15
N ASN A 79 -16.54 13.95 0.90
CA ASN A 79 -17.69 14.75 0.42
C ASN A 79 -17.45 16.27 0.34
N THR A 80 -16.37 16.81 0.92
CA THR A 80 -16.08 18.25 0.80
C THR A 80 -15.03 18.55 -0.28
N GLY A 81 -14.29 17.55 -0.71
CA GLY A 81 -13.30 17.69 -1.78
C GLY A 81 -12.52 16.39 -2.00
N ARG A 82 -11.56 16.49 -2.92
CA ARG A 82 -10.64 15.41 -3.29
C ARG A 82 -9.21 15.84 -3.00
N VAL A 83 -8.40 14.89 -2.57
CA VAL A 83 -6.98 15.14 -2.30
C VAL A 83 -6.16 13.93 -2.74
N ASN A 84 -5.12 14.21 -3.52
CA ASN A 84 -4.20 13.18 -3.97
C ASN A 84 -3.15 12.90 -2.88
N VAL A 85 -2.72 11.65 -2.81
CA VAL A 85 -1.65 11.23 -1.91
C VAL A 85 -0.45 10.80 -2.76
N VAL A 86 0.65 11.51 -2.63
CA VAL A 86 1.89 11.27 -3.37
C VAL A 86 2.67 10.15 -2.68
N GLU A 87 3.13 9.17 -3.45
CA GLU A 87 3.95 8.04 -2.97
C GLU A 87 3.33 7.34 -1.74
N ALA A 88 2.01 7.11 -1.77
CA ALA A 88 1.26 6.54 -0.67
C ALA A 88 1.84 5.19 -0.18
N GLU A 89 2.43 4.39 -1.08
CA GLU A 89 3.08 3.12 -0.73
C GLU A 89 4.28 3.26 0.22
N SER A 90 4.87 4.46 0.31
CA SER A 90 5.95 4.77 1.24
C SER A 90 5.47 5.02 2.67
N ALA A 91 4.15 5.18 2.88
CA ALA A 91 3.58 5.41 4.20
C ALA A 91 3.71 4.16 5.07
N VAL A 92 4.12 4.37 6.33
CA VAL A 92 4.10 3.33 7.35
C VAL A 92 2.64 2.91 7.58
N GLY A 93 2.39 1.60 7.50
CA GLY A 93 1.06 1.02 7.57
C GLY A 93 0.38 0.75 6.22
N PHE A 94 0.97 1.20 5.09
CA PHE A 94 0.33 1.03 3.78
C PHE A 94 0.07 -0.44 3.42
N ARG A 95 1.03 -1.32 3.68
CA ARG A 95 0.87 -2.76 3.43
C ARG A 95 -0.21 -3.41 4.33
N ASP A 96 -0.53 -2.80 5.47
CA ASP A 96 -1.49 -3.33 6.44
C ASP A 96 -2.94 -2.95 6.10
N ILE A 97 -3.13 -1.90 5.29
CA ILE A 97 -4.47 -1.48 4.82
C ILE A 97 -4.94 -2.22 3.57
N LEU A 98 -4.07 -3.01 2.94
CA LEU A 98 -4.41 -3.76 1.73
C LEU A 98 -5.25 -4.98 2.07
N ASN A 99 -6.32 -5.18 1.30
CA ASN A 99 -7.10 -6.41 1.34
C ASN A 99 -6.29 -7.53 0.69
N LYS A 100 -6.34 -8.74 1.27
CA LYS A 100 -5.65 -9.91 0.73
C LYS A 100 -6.64 -10.92 0.18
N TYR A 101 -6.44 -11.33 -1.06
CA TYR A 101 -7.27 -12.29 -1.74
C TYR A 101 -6.45 -13.47 -2.25
N PRO A 102 -6.89 -14.72 -2.06
CA PRO A 102 -6.22 -15.87 -2.66
C PRO A 102 -6.33 -15.83 -4.19
N LEU A 103 -5.26 -16.24 -4.86
CA LEU A 103 -5.21 -16.38 -6.31
C LEU A 103 -4.91 -17.82 -6.69
N ASN A 104 -5.64 -18.34 -7.68
CA ASN A 104 -5.36 -19.64 -8.26
C ASN A 104 -4.59 -19.49 -9.58
N ILE A 105 -3.30 -19.17 -9.47
CA ILE A 105 -2.42 -19.01 -10.62
C ILE A 105 -1.80 -20.39 -10.96
N PRO A 106 -1.82 -20.82 -12.23
CA PRO A 106 -1.14 -22.03 -12.65
C PRO A 106 0.35 -22.01 -12.31
N SER A 107 0.87 -23.14 -11.84
CA SER A 107 2.28 -23.32 -11.54
C SER A 107 3.20 -22.94 -12.72
N SER A 108 2.76 -23.26 -13.94
CA SER A 108 3.48 -22.95 -15.17
C SER A 108 3.69 -21.45 -15.38
N GLU A 109 2.81 -20.58 -14.88
CA GLU A 109 2.95 -19.13 -14.99
C GLU A 109 3.92 -18.57 -13.94
N ILE A 110 3.81 -19.05 -12.71
CA ILE A 110 4.69 -18.65 -11.59
C ILE A 110 6.14 -19.05 -11.86
N PHE A 111 6.34 -20.30 -12.28
CA PHE A 111 7.67 -20.89 -12.43
C PHE A 111 8.34 -20.57 -13.77
N LYS A 112 7.68 -19.82 -14.67
CA LYS A 112 8.32 -19.28 -15.90
C LYS A 112 9.33 -18.19 -15.57
N LYS A 113 9.04 -17.35 -14.57
CA LYS A 113 9.90 -16.20 -14.21
C LYS A 113 10.96 -16.53 -13.15
N LEU A 114 10.95 -17.75 -12.59
CA LEU A 114 11.86 -18.16 -11.52
C LEU A 114 13.09 -18.87 -12.09
N VAL A 115 14.27 -18.38 -11.72
CA VAL A 115 15.54 -19.07 -11.97
C VAL A 115 15.65 -20.25 -11.00
N LYS A 116 15.83 -21.46 -11.56
CA LYS A 116 15.86 -22.71 -10.81
C LYS A 116 17.29 -23.24 -10.81
N PRO A 117 18.00 -23.24 -9.67
CA PRO A 117 19.30 -23.89 -9.59
C PRO A 117 19.15 -25.41 -9.80
N GLU A 118 20.28 -26.08 -10.06
CA GLU A 118 20.30 -27.54 -10.12
C GLU A 118 19.82 -28.15 -8.80
N GLY A 119 19.11 -29.27 -8.87
CA GLY A 119 18.53 -29.92 -7.69
C GLY A 119 17.33 -29.18 -7.07
N PHE A 120 16.79 -28.13 -7.71
CA PHE A 120 15.61 -27.40 -7.26
C PHE A 120 14.33 -28.22 -7.44
N LYS A 121 13.59 -28.43 -6.34
CA LYS A 121 12.29 -29.10 -6.33
C LYS A 121 11.25 -28.26 -5.60
N VAL A 122 10.17 -27.92 -6.29
CA VAL A 122 9.01 -27.25 -5.67
C VAL A 122 8.28 -28.24 -4.76
N LEU A 123 7.96 -27.81 -3.55
CA LEU A 123 7.14 -28.56 -2.60
C LEU A 123 5.69 -28.10 -2.60
N LYS A 124 5.49 -26.79 -2.44
CA LYS A 124 4.18 -26.15 -2.40
C LYS A 124 4.30 -24.68 -2.80
N TYR A 125 3.22 -24.11 -3.30
CA TYR A 125 3.14 -22.68 -3.53
C TYR A 125 1.75 -22.17 -3.21
N CYS A 126 1.64 -20.88 -2.92
CA CYS A 126 0.38 -20.16 -2.83
C CYS A 126 0.55 -18.76 -3.42
N CYS A 127 -0.53 -18.24 -4.01
CA CYS A 127 -0.54 -16.90 -4.57
C CYS A 127 -1.64 -16.08 -3.91
N HIS A 128 -1.34 -14.80 -3.72
CA HIS A 128 -2.31 -13.85 -3.18
C HIS A 128 -2.19 -12.52 -3.92
N GLU A 129 -3.32 -11.88 -4.11
CA GLU A 129 -3.43 -10.48 -4.51
C GLU A 129 -3.56 -9.65 -3.23
N SER A 130 -2.80 -8.57 -3.13
CA SER A 130 -3.02 -7.51 -2.14
C SER A 130 -3.53 -6.28 -2.87
N ALA A 131 -4.68 -5.74 -2.48
CA ALA A 131 -5.32 -4.64 -3.19
C ALA A 131 -5.83 -3.54 -2.27
N LEU A 132 -5.72 -2.29 -2.74
CA LEU A 132 -6.39 -1.15 -2.13
C LEU A 132 -7.70 -0.88 -2.86
N ASN A 133 -8.81 -1.30 -2.26
CA ASN A 133 -10.12 -1.23 -2.90
C ASN A 133 -10.66 0.21 -2.92
N ILE A 134 -11.41 0.51 -3.98
CA ILE A 134 -12.25 1.72 -4.03
C ILE A 134 -13.23 1.71 -2.85
N GLY A 135 -13.46 2.87 -2.26
CA GLY A 135 -14.35 3.06 -1.13
C GLY A 135 -13.72 2.77 0.24
N ALA A 136 -12.50 2.23 0.30
CA ALA A 136 -11.80 2.01 1.57
C ALA A 136 -11.60 3.32 2.34
N SER A 137 -11.99 3.33 3.62
CA SER A 137 -11.79 4.49 4.49
C SER A 137 -10.37 4.53 5.02
N LEU A 138 -9.62 5.58 4.67
CA LEU A 138 -8.23 5.79 5.09
C LEU A 138 -8.07 7.10 5.85
N THR A 139 -7.05 7.15 6.69
CA THR A 139 -6.53 8.38 7.32
C THR A 139 -5.03 8.45 7.14
N PHE A 140 -4.54 9.51 6.51
CA PHE A 140 -3.12 9.81 6.37
C PHE A 140 -2.67 10.91 7.34
N VAL A 141 -1.42 10.81 7.78
CA VAL A 141 -0.70 11.89 8.46
C VAL A 141 0.54 12.20 7.63
N GLY A 142 0.60 13.38 7.02
CA GLY A 142 1.64 13.76 6.07
C GLY A 142 1.73 15.26 5.89
N GLU A 143 2.56 15.71 4.94
CA GLU A 143 2.79 17.12 4.66
C GLU A 143 1.84 17.61 3.56
N ALA A 144 1.15 18.73 3.79
CA ALA A 144 0.33 19.37 2.78
C ALA A 144 1.23 20.18 1.82
N VAL A 145 1.10 19.91 0.53
CA VAL A 145 1.79 20.63 -0.54
C VAL A 145 0.80 21.00 -1.64
N ARG A 146 1.21 21.95 -2.50
CA ARG A 146 0.46 22.27 -3.73
C ARG A 146 1.20 21.75 -4.94
N ASP A 147 0.46 21.16 -5.88
CA ASP A 147 1.02 20.85 -7.19
C ASP A 147 1.23 22.14 -8.03
N LYS A 148 1.76 21.98 -9.24
CA LYS A 148 1.99 23.09 -10.18
C LYS A 148 0.69 23.80 -10.62
N ALA A 149 -0.45 23.15 -10.49
CA ALA A 149 -1.76 23.70 -10.81
C ALA A 149 -2.46 24.31 -9.57
N GLY A 150 -1.83 24.26 -8.39
CA GLY A 150 -2.35 24.79 -7.14
C GLY A 150 -3.24 23.83 -6.34
N ASN A 151 -3.45 22.60 -6.81
CA ASN A 151 -4.23 21.60 -6.09
C ASN A 151 -3.49 21.13 -4.85
N ILE A 152 -4.22 20.95 -3.74
CA ILE A 152 -3.66 20.44 -2.50
C ILE A 152 -3.41 18.93 -2.65
N MET A 153 -2.23 18.49 -2.22
CA MET A 153 -1.83 17.10 -2.13
C MET A 153 -1.21 16.82 -0.76
N ILE A 154 -1.11 15.54 -0.42
CA ILE A 154 -0.36 15.08 0.74
C ILE A 154 0.86 14.32 0.26
N GLN A 155 2.00 14.57 0.86
CA GLN A 155 3.23 13.84 0.60
C GLN A 155 3.91 13.39 1.89
N ARG A 156 4.97 12.61 1.73
CA ARG A 156 5.88 12.26 2.81
C ARG A 156 6.57 13.53 3.37
N PRO A 157 6.48 13.78 4.70
CA PRO A 157 7.25 14.84 5.33
C PRO A 157 8.76 14.56 5.27
N LYS A 158 9.59 15.61 5.22
CA LYS A 158 11.06 15.47 5.22
C LYS A 158 11.61 14.84 6.50
N ASP A 159 11.16 15.32 7.65
CA ASP A 159 11.75 14.98 8.96
C ASP A 159 10.84 14.11 9.84
N LEU A 160 9.65 13.75 9.34
CA LEU A 160 8.65 12.99 10.10
C LEU A 160 8.17 11.77 9.32
N SER A 161 7.72 10.76 10.08
CA SER A 161 7.12 9.56 9.49
C SER A 161 5.82 9.89 8.76
N PHE A 162 5.74 9.42 7.53
CA PHE A 162 4.49 9.42 6.75
C PHE A 162 3.65 8.21 7.17
N LEU A 163 2.44 8.42 7.65
CA LEU A 163 1.61 7.36 8.26
C LEU A 163 0.29 7.19 7.53
N VAL A 164 -0.21 5.96 7.49
CA VAL A 164 -1.56 5.64 7.03
C VAL A 164 -2.26 4.65 7.95
N PHE A 165 -3.55 4.87 8.16
CA PHE A 165 -4.44 4.04 8.96
C PHE A 165 -5.67 3.68 8.12
N GLY A 166 -6.10 2.42 8.16
CA GLY A 166 -7.22 1.93 7.36
C GLY A 166 -8.40 1.42 8.17
N GLY A 167 -9.55 1.35 7.48
CA GLY A 167 -10.80 0.81 7.98
C GLY A 167 -11.71 1.85 8.63
N GLU A 168 -12.89 1.40 9.03
CA GLU A 168 -13.82 2.21 9.83
C GLU A 168 -13.13 2.65 11.13
N GLY A 169 -13.33 3.91 11.52
CA GLY A 169 -12.63 4.50 12.66
C GLY A 169 -11.11 4.65 12.48
N SER A 170 -10.58 4.68 11.25
CA SER A 170 -9.15 4.89 10.98
C SER A 170 -8.57 6.12 11.69
N PHE A 171 -9.35 7.19 11.84
CA PHE A 171 -8.99 8.35 12.64
C PHE A 171 -8.78 8.00 14.12
N ASN A 172 -9.66 7.21 14.73
CA ASN A 172 -9.51 6.78 16.12
C ASN A 172 -8.27 5.91 16.31
N LYS A 173 -7.97 5.02 15.34
CA LYS A 173 -6.73 4.23 15.35
C LYS A 173 -5.48 5.12 15.34
N MET A 174 -5.50 6.18 14.53
CA MET A 174 -4.43 7.18 14.47
C MET A 174 -4.27 7.92 15.81
N VAL A 175 -5.37 8.33 16.45
CA VAL A 175 -5.34 8.96 17.78
C VAL A 175 -4.73 8.02 18.83
N SER A 176 -5.13 6.75 18.86
CA SER A 176 -4.59 5.75 19.79
C SER A 176 -3.10 5.51 19.57
N HIS A 177 -2.64 5.44 18.31
CA HIS A 177 -1.22 5.29 17.97
C HIS A 177 -0.39 6.48 18.48
N ARG A 178 -0.90 7.70 18.39
CA ARG A 178 -0.22 8.89 18.92
C ARG A 178 -0.10 8.86 20.45
N LYS A 179 -1.14 8.44 21.17
CA LYS A 179 -1.09 8.31 22.63
C LYS A 179 -0.06 7.29 23.10
N ALA A 180 0.01 6.13 22.44
CA ALA A 180 0.94 5.06 22.81
C ALA A 180 2.42 5.42 22.60
N ASN A 181 2.73 6.39 21.71
CA ASN A 181 4.10 6.83 21.44
C ASN A 181 4.48 8.12 22.21
N ALA A 182 3.59 8.64 23.05
CA ALA A 182 3.84 9.80 23.90
C ALA A 182 4.21 9.42 25.34
N GLU A 183 4.10 8.13 25.68
CA GLU A 183 4.57 7.48 26.91
C GLU A 183 5.95 6.84 26.67
#